data_AF-A0AAV4WFB7-F1
#
_entry.id   AF-A0AAV4WFB7-F1
#
_cell.length_a   1.000
_cell.length_b   1.000
_cell.length_c   1.000
_cell.angle_alpha   90.00
_cell.angle_beta   90.00
_cell.angle_gamma   90.00
#
_symmetry.space_group_name_H-M   'P 1'
#
loop_
_entity.id
_entity.type
_entity.pdbx_description
1 polymer ?
#
loop_
_entity_poly.entity_id
_entity_poly.type
_entity_poly.pdbx_seq_one_letter_code
_entity_poly.pdbx_strand_id
1 'polypeptide(L)'
;MDANEINGVFQELSGIPADPPVKREQCYRCRRPLTVCWCPFLPREPLQVKCSIVILQHPGEEKRCLRTAPMLEYSLPKENFFLFRGRRFSSGTIQGHVASARLQQCTFTKNLFPLALK
;
A
#
# COMPACT_ATOMS: atom_id res chain seq x y z
N MET A 1 -2.35 43.49 -21.48
CA MET A 1 -2.48 42.11 -22.00
C MET A 1 -3.21 42.24 -23.32
N ASP A 2 -2.46 42.09 -24.40
CA ASP A 2 -2.96 42.39 -25.73
C ASP A 2 -3.86 41.25 -26.22
N ALA A 3 -4.97 41.58 -26.87
CA ALA A 3 -5.94 40.59 -27.36
C ALA A 3 -5.30 39.56 -28.32
N ASN A 4 -4.25 39.96 -29.03
CA ASN A 4 -3.46 39.09 -29.90
C ASN A 4 -2.70 38.01 -29.13
N GLU A 5 -2.21 38.32 -27.93
CA GLU A 5 -1.46 37.39 -27.10
C GLU A 5 -2.39 36.28 -26.56
N ILE A 6 -3.60 36.66 -26.14
CA ILE A 6 -4.64 35.72 -25.70
C ILE A 6 -5.08 34.80 -26.84
N ASN A 7 -5.27 35.35 -28.04
CA ASN A 7 -5.65 34.56 -29.21
C ASN A 7 -4.54 33.57 -29.63
N GLY A 8 -3.27 33.98 -29.50
CA GLY A 8 -2.11 33.10 -29.71
C GLY A 8 -2.09 31.91 -28.74
N VAL A 9 -2.29 32.16 -27.44
CA VAL A 9 -2.37 31.10 -26.43
C VAL A 9 -3.55 30.15 -26.69
N PHE A 10 -4.71 30.69 -27.07
CA PHE A 10 -5.88 29.86 -27.37
C PHE A 10 -5.66 28.96 -28.59
N GLN A 11 -4.99 29.49 -29.62
CA GLN A 11 -4.61 28.73 -30.81
C GLN A 11 -3.63 27.60 -30.49
N GLU A 12 -2.63 27.82 -29.63
CA GLU A 12 -1.72 26.76 -29.17
C GLU A 12 -2.45 25.65 -28.40
N LEU A 13 -3.36 26.03 -27.49
CA LEU A 13 -4.14 25.06 -26.71
C LEU A 13 -5.09 24.25 -27.59
N SER A 14 -5.64 24.86 -28.65
CA SER A 14 -6.51 24.16 -29.60
C SER A 14 -5.82 23.04 -30.38
N GLY A 15 -4.48 23.04 -30.43
CA GLY A 15 -3.68 22.00 -31.09
C GLY A 15 -3.45 20.75 -30.23
N ILE A 16 -3.88 20.76 -28.96
CA ILE A 16 -3.74 19.59 -28.09
C ILE A 16 -4.78 18.55 -28.52
N PRO A 17 -4.36 17.32 -28.89
CA PRO A 17 -5.30 16.28 -29.30
C PRO A 17 -6.27 15.98 -28.17
N ALA A 18 -7.57 16.01 -28.48
CA ALA A 18 -8.64 15.73 -27.52
C ALA A 18 -8.69 14.25 -27.13
N ASP A 19 -8.21 13.36 -28.00
CA ASP A 19 -8.21 11.93 -27.75
C ASP A 19 -7.18 11.57 -26.68
N PRO A 20 -7.59 10.83 -25.63
CA PRO A 20 -6.66 10.40 -24.60
C PRO A 20 -5.61 9.46 -25.22
N PRO A 21 -4.32 9.62 -24.87
CA PRO A 21 -3.28 8.75 -25.38
C PRO A 21 -3.55 7.29 -25.01
N VAL A 22 -3.10 6.37 -25.86
CA VAL A 22 -3.25 4.93 -25.64
C VAL A 22 -2.74 4.56 -24.25
N LYS A 23 -3.64 4.02 -23.42
CA LYS A 23 -3.30 3.62 -22.06
C LYS A 23 -2.36 2.42 -22.10
N ARG A 24 -1.26 2.51 -21.37
CA ARG A 24 -0.30 1.41 -21.20
C ARG A 24 -0.99 0.20 -20.55
N GLU A 25 -0.60 -1.00 -20.97
CA GLU A 25 -1.07 -2.25 -20.37
C GLU A 25 -0.69 -2.33 -18.89
N GLN A 26 -1.60 -2.85 -18.07
CA GLN A 26 -1.44 -2.94 -16.62
C GLN A 26 -1.51 -4.40 -16.16
N CYS A 27 -0.73 -4.72 -15.13
CA CYS A 27 -0.78 -6.02 -14.47
C CYS A 27 -2.13 -6.23 -13.79
N TYR A 28 -2.75 -7.39 -13.99
CA TYR A 28 -4.02 -7.76 -13.34
C TYR A 28 -3.92 -7.85 -11.81
N ARG A 29 -2.75 -8.22 -11.27
CA ARG A 29 -2.50 -8.40 -9.84
C ARG A 29 -2.23 -7.06 -9.14
N CYS A 30 -1.14 -6.37 -9.46
CA CYS A 30 -0.75 -5.13 -8.77
C CYS A 30 -1.25 -3.82 -9.40
N ARG A 31 -1.92 -3.88 -10.57
CA ARG A 31 -2.43 -2.72 -11.33
C ARG A 31 -1.35 -1.70 -11.75
N ARG A 32 -0.06 -2.06 -11.69
CA ARG A 32 1.03 -1.25 -12.23
C ARG A 32 1.20 -1.50 -13.73
N PRO A 33 1.75 -0.52 -14.50
CA PRO A 33 2.15 -0.77 -15.87
C PRO A 33 3.10 -1.97 -15.96
N LEU A 34 2.97 -2.80 -17.00
CA LEU A 34 3.75 -4.04 -17.13
C LEU A 34 5.27 -3.82 -17.05
N THR A 35 5.76 -2.70 -17.62
CA THR A 35 7.19 -2.35 -17.65
C THR A 35 7.82 -2.13 -16.27
N VAL A 36 7.03 -1.81 -15.25
CA VAL A 36 7.50 -1.55 -13.87
C VAL A 36 6.80 -2.45 -12.85
N CYS A 37 6.28 -3.58 -13.33
CA CYS A 37 5.60 -4.56 -12.50
C CYS A 37 6.61 -5.33 -11.65
N TRP A 38 6.36 -5.40 -10.34
CA TRP A 38 7.19 -6.17 -9.40
C TRP A 38 6.63 -7.58 -9.13
N CYS A 39 5.42 -7.90 -9.59
CA CYS A 39 4.82 -9.23 -9.38
C CYS A 39 5.70 -10.40 -9.84
N PRO A 40 6.49 -10.31 -10.94
CA PRO A 40 7.40 -11.37 -11.35
C PRO A 40 8.51 -11.67 -10.34
N PHE A 41 8.87 -10.69 -9.49
CA PHE A 41 9.93 -10.80 -8.50
C PHE A 41 9.41 -11.16 -7.10
N LEU A 42 8.09 -11.29 -6.94
CA LEU A 42 7.52 -11.82 -5.72
C LEU A 42 7.69 -13.34 -5.66
N PRO A 43 7.73 -13.91 -4.45
CA PRO A 43 7.64 -15.35 -4.32
C PRO A 43 6.31 -15.85 -4.93
N ARG A 44 6.38 -16.95 -5.67
CA ARG A 44 5.20 -17.57 -6.31
C ARG A 44 4.23 -18.10 -5.26
N GLU A 45 4.78 -18.62 -4.18
CA GLU A 45 4.05 -19.11 -3.01
C GLU A 45 4.28 -18.17 -1.82
N PRO A 46 3.27 -17.91 -0.98
CA PRO A 46 3.44 -17.09 0.21
C PRO A 46 4.51 -17.66 1.15
N LEU A 47 5.31 -16.77 1.75
CA LEU A 47 6.35 -17.13 2.69
C LEU A 47 5.73 -17.65 3.99
N GLN A 48 5.98 -18.91 4.32
CA GLN A 48 5.49 -19.51 5.55
C GLN A 48 6.16 -18.83 6.76
N VAL A 49 5.40 -18.03 7.50
CA VAL A 49 5.86 -17.37 8.73
C VAL A 49 5.23 -18.05 9.94
N LYS A 50 5.99 -18.17 11.03
CA LYS A 50 5.49 -18.72 12.31
C LYS A 50 4.90 -17.65 13.23
N CYS A 51 4.99 -16.39 12.83
CA CYS A 51 4.54 -15.24 13.61
C CYS A 51 3.42 -14.50 12.87
N SER A 52 2.63 -13.76 13.65
CA SER A 52 1.65 -12.82 13.10
C SER A 52 2.34 -11.48 12.82
N ILE A 53 2.22 -10.99 11.59
CA ILE A 53 2.83 -9.74 11.12
C ILE A 53 1.78 -8.65 11.14
N VAL A 54 2.08 -7.52 11.78
CA VAL A 54 1.21 -6.34 11.77
C VAL A 54 1.82 -5.30 10.83
N ILE A 55 1.12 -5.00 9.74
CA ILE A 55 1.49 -4.00 8.75
C ILE A 55 0.69 -2.73 9.04
N LEU A 56 1.39 -1.64 9.33
CA LEU A 56 0.79 -0.32 9.56
C LEU A 56 1.09 0.55 8.34
N GLN A 57 0.04 0.94 7.61
CA GLN A 57 0.17 1.71 6.38
C GLN A 57 -0.44 3.11 6.55
N HIS A 58 0.36 4.15 6.30
CA HIS A 58 -0.15 5.52 6.31
C HIS A 58 -0.97 5.79 5.02
N PRO A 59 -2.10 6.53 5.06
CA PRO A 59 -2.89 6.85 3.87
C PRO A 59 -2.11 7.62 2.80
N GLY A 60 -1.09 8.37 3.21
CA GLY A 60 -0.17 9.05 2.29
C GLY A 60 0.72 8.07 1.52
N GLU A 61 1.11 6.95 2.11
CA GLU A 61 1.91 5.89 1.47
C GLU A 61 1.08 5.09 0.48
N GLU A 62 -0.19 4.82 0.80
CA GLU A 62 -1.13 4.16 -0.11
C GLU A 62 -1.28 4.91 -1.44
N LYS A 63 -1.24 6.25 -1.39
CA LYS A 63 -1.31 7.11 -2.57
C LYS A 63 -0.01 7.18 -3.37
N ARG A 64 1.12 6.71 -2.82
CA ARG A 64 2.40 6.72 -3.55
C ARG A 64 2.43 5.60 -4.59
N CYS A 65 3.24 5.80 -5.63
CA CYS A 65 3.46 4.81 -6.67
C CYS A 65 4.20 3.56 -6.13
N LEU A 66 5.14 3.77 -5.20
CA LEU A 66 5.89 2.72 -4.51
C LEU A 66 5.15 2.27 -3.25
N ARG A 67 4.11 1.46 -3.43
CA ARG A 67 3.39 0.82 -2.32
C ARG A 67 4.09 -0.47 -1.93
N THR A 68 4.70 -0.51 -0.75
CA THR A 68 5.39 -1.71 -0.23
C THR A 68 4.43 -2.62 0.53
N ALA A 69 3.39 -2.08 1.20
CA ALA A 69 2.40 -2.92 1.88
C ALA A 69 1.74 -3.97 0.97
N PRO A 70 1.28 -3.66 -0.26
CA PRO A 70 0.76 -4.68 -1.17
C PRO A 70 1.79 -5.75 -1.55
N MET A 71 3.09 -5.44 -1.53
CA MET A 71 4.13 -6.43 -1.79
C MET A 71 4.15 -7.49 -0.70
N LEU A 72 4.05 -7.05 0.56
CA LEU A 72 3.98 -7.94 1.73
C LEU A 72 2.65 -8.71 1.75
N GLU A 73 1.52 -8.06 1.47
CA GLU A 73 0.19 -8.71 1.39
C GLU A 73 0.18 -9.88 0.40
N TYR A 74 0.87 -9.75 -0.73
CA TYR A 74 0.96 -10.80 -1.74
C TYR A 74 2.02 -11.86 -1.45
N SER A 75 2.95 -11.57 -0.54
CA SER A 75 4.05 -12.47 -0.18
C SER A 75 3.79 -13.23 1.11
N LEU A 76 2.73 -12.91 1.86
CA LEU A 76 2.42 -13.50 3.16
C LEU A 76 1.10 -14.28 3.13
N PRO A 77 0.97 -15.36 3.93
CA PRO A 77 -0.28 -16.07 4.12
C PRO A 77 -1.34 -15.16 4.75
N LYS A 78 -2.59 -15.24 4.28
CA LYS A 78 -3.66 -14.33 4.72
C LYS A 78 -4.00 -14.47 6.21
N GLU A 79 -3.74 -15.64 6.77
CA GLU A 79 -3.91 -15.96 8.18
C GLU A 79 -2.85 -15.32 9.09
N ASN A 80 -1.71 -14.91 8.53
CA ASN A 80 -0.53 -14.52 9.29
C ASN A 80 -0.21 -13.04 9.24
N PHE A 81 -1.04 -12.21 8.60
CA PHE A 81 -0.83 -10.77 8.63
C PHE A 81 -2.11 -9.96 8.86
N PHE A 82 -1.95 -8.79 9.46
CA PHE A 82 -2.99 -7.79 9.63
C PHE A 82 -2.53 -6.46 9.05
N LEU A 83 -3.35 -5.84 8.22
CA LEU A 83 -3.05 -4.55 7.62
C LEU A 83 -3.96 -3.46 8.20
N PHE A 84 -3.36 -2.47 8.84
CA PHE A 84 -4.06 -1.31 9.39
C PHE A 84 -3.70 -0.07 8.60
N ARG A 85 -4.70 0.60 8.04
CA ARG A 85 -4.54 1.88 7.34
C ARG A 85 -4.93 3.02 8.27
N GLY A 86 -4.03 3.97 8.52
CA GLY A 86 -4.30 5.03 9.48
C GLY A 86 -3.21 6.11 9.56
N ARG A 87 -3.61 7.31 9.99
CA ARG A 87 -2.66 8.42 10.22
C ARG A 87 -1.92 8.30 11.56
N ARG A 88 -2.58 7.68 12.55
CA ARG A 88 -2.07 7.45 13.89
C ARG A 88 -2.44 6.04 14.32
N PHE A 89 -1.51 5.37 14.97
CA PHE A 89 -1.71 4.03 15.50
C PHE A 89 -1.42 4.09 16.99
N SER A 90 -2.47 4.02 17.81
CA SER A 90 -2.29 3.87 19.25
C SER A 90 -2.14 2.39 19.60
N SER A 91 -1.40 2.09 20.66
CA SER A 91 -1.21 0.71 21.12
C SER A 91 -2.57 0.03 21.40
N GLY A 92 -3.52 0.75 21.99
CA GLY A 92 -4.87 0.24 22.26
C GLY A 92 -5.67 -0.08 20.99
N THR A 93 -5.53 0.73 19.94
CA THR A 93 -6.19 0.48 18.64
C THR A 93 -5.65 -0.80 17.99
N ILE A 94 -4.32 -0.97 17.95
CA ILE A 94 -3.71 -2.16 17.35
C ILE A 94 -4.08 -3.42 18.17
N GLN A 95 -3.99 -3.33 19.50
CA GLN A 95 -4.28 -4.46 20.39
C GLN A 95 -5.73 -4.93 20.29
N GLY A 96 -6.71 -4.04 20.17
CA GLY A 96 -8.12 -4.44 20.01
C GLY A 96 -8.37 -5.28 18.74
N HIS A 97 -7.73 -4.90 17.64
CA HIS A 97 -7.87 -5.65 16.38
C HIS A 97 -7.07 -6.96 16.36
N VAL A 98 -5.87 -6.98 16.94
CA VAL A 98 -5.07 -8.21 17.05
C VAL A 98 -5.71 -9.18 18.05
N ALA A 99 -6.27 -8.70 19.16
CA ALA A 99 -6.94 -9.53 20.17
C ALA A 99 -8.20 -10.22 19.64
N SER A 100 -8.98 -9.56 18.77
CA SER A 100 -10.12 -10.19 18.09
C SER A 100 -9.70 -11.36 17.19
N ALA A 101 -8.48 -11.35 16.65
CA ALA A 101 -7.94 -12.44 15.84
C ALA A 101 -7.19 -13.49 16.67
N ARG A 102 -6.70 -13.12 17.86
CA ARG A 102 -5.91 -13.99 18.75
C ARG A 102 -6.75 -14.99 19.56
N LEU A 103 -8.08 -14.90 19.52
CA LEU A 103 -8.95 -15.86 20.22
C LEU A 103 -8.91 -17.28 19.63
N GLN A 104 -8.24 -17.54 18.50
CA GLN A 104 -8.23 -18.88 17.91
C GLN A 104 -6.93 -19.69 17.93
N GLN A 105 -5.74 -19.15 18.25
CA GLN A 105 -4.57 -20.01 18.57
C GLN A 105 -3.34 -19.16 18.91
N CYS A 106 -2.90 -19.19 20.16
CA CYS A 106 -1.50 -19.26 20.59
C CYS A 106 -1.41 -18.94 22.09
N THR A 107 -1.46 -19.99 22.91
CA THR A 107 -1.16 -19.99 24.34
C THR A 107 0.35 -19.82 24.58
N PHE A 108 0.93 -18.64 24.31
CA PHE A 108 2.24 -18.27 24.86
C PHE A 108 2.54 -16.78 24.68
N THR A 109 1.71 -15.90 25.26
CA THR A 109 2.12 -14.51 25.51
C THR A 109 3.06 -14.48 26.70
N LYS A 110 4.36 -14.68 26.46
CA LYS A 110 5.37 -14.13 27.37
C LYS A 110 5.37 -12.62 27.18
N ASN A 111 4.78 -11.93 28.15
CA ASN A 111 4.93 -10.50 28.36
C ASN A 111 6.42 -10.16 28.40
N LEU A 112 6.91 -9.46 27.38
CA LEU A 112 8.18 -8.75 27.47
C LEU A 112 7.91 -7.25 27.41
N PHE A 113 7.36 -6.74 28.51
CA PHE A 113 7.65 -5.38 28.94
C PHE A 113 8.25 -5.54 30.34
N PRO A 114 9.55 -5.32 30.46
CA PRO A 114 9.92 -4.16 31.26
C PRO A 114 11.06 -3.39 30.60
N LEU A 115 10.93 -2.07 30.59
CA LEU A 115 12.02 -1.18 30.94
C LEU A 115 11.42 0.19 31.19
N ALA A 116 11.07 0.39 32.46
CA ALA A 116 11.10 1.69 33.07
C ALA A 116 12.50 2.27 32.89
N LEU A 117 12.58 3.48 32.37
CA LEU A 117 13.74 4.34 32.52
C LEU A 117 13.22 5.66 33.11
N LYS A 118 13.84 5.98 34.25
CA LYS A 118 13.60 7.09 35.16
C LYS A 118 13.78 8.44 34.48
#